data_AF-A0A2E0VQI0-F1
#
_entry.id   AF-A0A2E0VQI0-F1
#
_cell.length_a   1.000
_cell.length_b   1.000
_cell.length_c   1.000
_cell.angle_alpha   90.00
_cell.angle_beta   90.00
_cell.angle_gamma   90.00
#
_symmetry.space_group_name_H-M   'P 1'
#
loop_
_entity.id
_entity.type
_entity.pdbx_description
1 polymer ?
#
loop_
_entity_poly.entity_id
_entity_poly.type
_entity_poly.pdbx_seq_one_letter_code
_entity_poly.pdbx_strand_id
1 'polypeptide(L)'
;MRRLTLEITAEERLSLDKMMRTHSKAYVRERAFALLKVAEGLQIKEVAALLYKKRQPRTVSVWVHRFKEGGIKSLERRPGSGRRPAFFPSEQRRGKAQARTTDRSTC
;
A
#
# COMPACT_ATOMS: atom_id res chain seq x y z
N MET A 1 -26.90 13.59 1.19
CA MET A 1 -25.72 12.78 0.83
C MET A 1 -24.58 13.71 0.47
N ARG A 2 -23.36 13.49 0.98
CA ARG A 2 -22.25 14.45 0.81
C ARG A 2 -21.61 14.26 -0.58
N ARG A 3 -21.74 15.28 -1.44
CA ARG A 3 -21.01 15.34 -2.70
C ARG A 3 -19.54 15.59 -2.34
N LEU A 4 -18.65 14.69 -2.73
CA LEU A 4 -17.21 14.84 -2.52
C LEU A 4 -16.61 15.22 -3.87
N THR A 5 -16.21 16.48 -4.02
CA THR A 5 -15.49 16.93 -5.21
C THR A 5 -13.99 16.74 -5.01
N LEU A 6 -13.32 16.35 -6.10
CA LEU A 6 -11.89 16.21 -6.17
C LEU A 6 -11.37 17.10 -7.30
N GLU A 7 -10.77 18.22 -6.90
CA GLU A 7 -10.03 19.08 -7.82
C GLU A 7 -8.67 18.42 -8.10
N ILE A 8 -8.35 18.23 -9.38
CA ILE A 8 -7.07 17.70 -9.86
C ILE A 8 -6.48 18.66 -10.88
N THR A 9 -5.15 18.78 -10.91
CA THR A 9 -4.49 19.57 -11.95
C THR A 9 -4.49 18.86 -13.30
N ALA A 10 -4.21 19.58 -14.38
CA ALA A 10 -4.10 18.98 -15.71
C ALA A 10 -3.00 17.90 -15.78
N GLU A 11 -1.87 18.13 -15.09
CA GLU A 11 -0.75 17.17 -15.02
C GLU A 11 -1.14 15.90 -14.26
N GLU A 12 -1.87 16.04 -13.15
CA GLU A 12 -2.40 14.92 -12.39
C GLU A 12 -3.40 14.11 -13.20
N ARG A 13 -4.30 14.79 -13.93
CA ARG A 13 -5.27 14.16 -14.81
C ARG A 13 -4.58 13.32 -15.89
N LEU A 14 -3.56 13.87 -16.55
CA LEU A 14 -2.76 13.14 -17.56
C LEU A 14 -2.07 11.93 -16.95
N SER A 15 -1.50 12.08 -15.76
CA SER A 15 -0.83 10.99 -15.05
C SER A 15 -1.81 9.88 -14.65
N LEU A 16 -3.01 10.25 -14.17
CA LEU A 16 -4.08 9.33 -13.83
C LEU A 16 -4.60 8.56 -15.05
N ASP A 17 -4.80 9.24 -16.19
CA ASP A 17 -5.22 8.59 -17.44
C ASP A 17 -4.15 7.60 -17.93
N LYS A 18 -2.87 8.01 -17.94
CA LYS A 18 -1.76 7.13 -18.29
C LYS A 18 -1.71 5.90 -17.38
N MET A 19 -1.81 6.08 -16.07
CA MET A 19 -1.83 4.97 -15.11
C MET A 19 -3.03 4.06 -15.31
N MET A 20 -4.22 4.61 -15.54
CA MET A 20 -5.42 3.81 -15.82
C MET A 20 -5.21 2.88 -17.02
N ARG A 21 -4.53 3.34 -18.07
CA ARG A 21 -4.34 2.59 -19.31
C ARG A 21 -3.22 1.57 -19.25
N THR A 22 -2.06 1.92 -18.67
CA THR A 22 -0.81 1.14 -18.86
C THR A 22 -0.25 0.53 -17.59
N HIS A 23 -0.75 0.91 -16.41
CA HIS A 23 -0.13 0.47 -15.16
C HIS A 23 -0.24 -1.05 -14.96
N SER A 24 0.85 -1.73 -14.61
CA SER A 24 0.91 -3.20 -14.47
C SER A 24 -0.07 -3.77 -13.44
N LYS A 25 -0.16 -3.11 -12.28
CA LYS A 25 -1.03 -3.52 -11.17
C LYS A 25 -2.50 -3.12 -11.41
N ALA A 26 -3.40 -4.11 -11.50
CA ALA A 26 -4.83 -3.89 -11.76
C ALA A 26 -5.53 -2.99 -10.74
N TYR A 27 -5.19 -3.11 -9.45
CA TYR A 27 -5.79 -2.27 -8.41
C TYR A 27 -5.42 -0.80 -8.55
N VAL A 28 -4.26 -0.48 -9.14
CA VAL A 28 -3.85 0.93 -9.37
C VAL A 28 -4.68 1.50 -10.50
N ARG A 29 -4.90 0.74 -11.58
CA ARG A 29 -5.80 1.14 -12.68
C ARG A 29 -7.22 1.41 -12.18
N GLU A 30 -7.76 0.51 -11.33
CA GLU A 30 -9.08 0.65 -10.70
C GLU A 30 -9.17 1.96 -9.89
N ARG A 31 -8.16 2.26 -9.07
CA ARG A 31 -8.14 3.50 -8.27
C ARG A 31 -8.01 4.74 -9.12
N ALA A 32 -7.15 4.73 -10.14
CA ALA A 32 -6.97 5.85 -11.04
C ALA A 32 -8.28 6.19 -11.77
N PHE A 33 -8.98 5.16 -12.28
CA PHE A 33 -10.30 5.32 -12.87
C PHE A 33 -11.31 5.92 -11.89
N ALA A 34 -11.35 5.43 -10.65
CA ALA A 34 -12.26 5.96 -9.63
C ALA A 34 -12.02 7.45 -9.36
N LEU A 35 -10.76 7.88 -9.24
CA LEU A 35 -10.41 9.29 -8.99
C LEU A 35 -10.78 10.18 -10.18
N LEU A 36 -10.54 9.73 -11.41
CA LEU A 36 -10.94 10.46 -12.62
C LEU A 36 -12.45 10.69 -12.65
N LYS A 37 -13.27 9.68 -12.31
CA LYS A 37 -14.72 9.82 -12.27
C LYS A 37 -15.21 10.74 -11.16
N VAL A 38 -14.58 10.72 -9.99
CA VAL A 38 -14.90 11.68 -8.92
C VAL A 38 -14.51 13.10 -9.33
N ALA A 39 -13.39 13.28 -10.04
CA ALA A 39 -12.96 14.58 -10.57
C ALA A 39 -13.87 15.09 -11.71
N GLU A 40 -14.50 14.19 -12.48
CA GLU A 40 -15.57 14.52 -13.43
C GLU A 40 -16.89 14.91 -12.74
N GLY A 41 -16.98 14.80 -11.41
CA GLY A 41 -18.14 15.21 -10.62
C GLY A 41 -19.15 14.11 -10.32
N LEU A 42 -18.86 12.84 -10.67
CA LEU A 42 -19.74 11.71 -10.35
C LEU A 42 -19.79 11.48 -8.82
N GLN A 43 -20.94 11.01 -8.33
CA GLN A 43 -21.06 10.71 -6.92
C GLN A 43 -20.27 9.45 -6.57
N ILE A 44 -19.66 9.42 -5.38
CA ILE A 44 -18.91 8.27 -4.86
C ILE A 44 -19.71 6.96 -4.95
N LYS A 45 -21.02 7.00 -4.71
CA LYS A 45 -21.89 5.82 -4.78
C LYS A 45 -21.99 5.27 -6.20
N GLU A 46 -22.14 6.15 -7.18
CA GLU A 46 -22.22 5.81 -8.60
C GLU A 46 -20.87 5.25 -9.06
N VAL A 47 -19.78 5.95 -8.73
CA VAL A 47 -18.42 5.49 -9.04
C VAL A 47 -18.17 4.10 -8.46
N ALA A 48 -18.53 3.86 -7.19
CA ALA A 48 -18.34 2.57 -6.54
C ALA A 48 -19.12 1.42 -7.20
N ALA A 49 -20.24 1.72 -7.85
CA ALA A 49 -21.05 0.77 -8.62
C ALA A 49 -20.52 0.55 -10.06
N LEU A 50 -19.86 1.56 -10.64
CA LEU A 50 -19.26 1.52 -11.98
C LEU A 50 -17.92 0.77 -12.04
N LEU A 51 -17.27 0.54 -10.89
CA LEU A 51 -16.01 -0.21 -10.84
C LEU A 51 -16.22 -1.67 -11.28
N TYR A 52 -15.19 -2.24 -11.91
CA TYR A 52 -15.19 -3.64 -12.39
C TYR A 52 -15.64 -4.63 -11.32
N LYS A 53 -15.19 -4.42 -10.07
CA LYS A 53 -15.79 -5.06 -8.89
C LYS A 53 -16.52 -3.99 -8.10
N LYS A 54 -17.82 -4.17 -7.87
CA LYS A 54 -18.60 -3.30 -7.00
C LYS A 54 -17.88 -3.13 -5.66
N ARG A 55 -17.64 -1.88 -5.27
CA ARG A 55 -17.01 -1.55 -3.99
C ARG A 55 -17.99 -0.85 -3.08
N GLN A 56 -17.64 -0.79 -1.81
CA GLN A 56 -18.36 0.08 -0.88
C GLN A 56 -18.00 1.54 -1.17
N PRO A 57 -18.97 2.48 -1.12
CA PRO A 57 -18.71 3.90 -1.30
C PRO A 57 -17.62 4.45 -0.35
N ARG A 58 -17.56 3.90 0.88
CA ARG A 58 -16.52 4.25 1.86
C ARG A 58 -15.10 3.98 1.34
N THR A 59 -14.90 2.91 0.57
CA THR A 59 -13.59 2.57 0.00
C THR A 59 -13.13 3.64 -1.00
N VAL A 60 -14.02 4.10 -1.87
CA VAL A 60 -13.72 5.18 -2.83
C VAL A 60 -13.44 6.49 -2.10
N SER A 61 -14.20 6.81 -1.04
CA SER A 61 -13.94 7.98 -0.20
C SER A 61 -12.53 7.95 0.43
N VAL A 62 -12.06 6.77 0.86
CA VAL A 62 -10.70 6.61 1.40
C VAL A 62 -9.64 6.84 0.32
N TRP A 63 -9.88 6.39 -0.91
CA TRP A 63 -8.96 6.64 -2.02
C TRP A 63 -8.85 8.14 -2.33
N VAL A 64 -9.98 8.84 -2.37
CA VAL A 64 -9.99 10.30 -2.58
C VAL A 64 -9.23 11.02 -1.46
N HIS A 65 -9.45 10.64 -0.19
CA HIS A 65 -8.73 11.24 0.93
C HIS A 65 -7.21 11.04 0.82
N ARG A 66 -6.78 9.80 0.54
CA ARG A 66 -5.36 9.47 0.39
C ARG A 66 -4.72 10.21 -0.79
N PHE A 67 -5.46 10.37 -1.88
CA PHE A 67 -4.99 11.15 -3.01
C PHE A 67 -4.81 12.62 -2.65
N LYS A 68 -5.73 13.23 -1.89
CA LYS A 68 -5.57 14.60 -1.39
C LYS A 68 -4.34 14.75 -0.47
N GLU A 69 -4.02 13.73 0.32
CA GLU A 69 -2.87 13.77 1.25
C GLU A 69 -1.51 13.48 0.60
N GLY A 70 -1.47 12.61 -0.43
CA GLY A 70 -0.21 12.07 -0.96
C GLY A 70 -0.12 12.01 -2.48
N GLY A 71 -1.07 12.63 -3.19
CA GLY A 71 -1.15 12.69 -4.64
C GLY A 71 -1.11 11.31 -5.30
N ILE A 72 -0.49 11.26 -6.48
CA ILE A 72 -0.33 10.04 -7.28
C ILE A 72 0.38 8.91 -6.51
N LYS A 73 1.38 9.23 -5.68
CA LYS A 73 2.14 8.21 -4.93
C LYS A 73 1.27 7.43 -3.94
N SER A 74 0.14 8.00 -3.51
CA SER A 74 -0.80 7.37 -2.59
C SER A 74 -1.65 6.24 -3.21
N LEU A 75 -1.68 6.16 -4.55
CA LEU A 75 -2.41 5.12 -5.28
C LEU A 75 -1.80 3.74 -5.06
N GLU A 76 -0.50 3.70 -4.81
CA GLU A 76 0.21 2.48 -4.47
C GLU A 76 0.03 2.11 -3.00
N ARG A 77 0.05 0.81 -2.74
CA ARG A 77 -0.05 0.29 -1.38
C ARG A 77 1.31 0.46 -0.71
N ARG A 78 1.38 1.22 0.38
CA ARG A 78 2.63 1.42 1.13
C ARG A 78 3.17 0.06 1.60
N PRO A 79 4.47 -0.24 1.40
CA PRO A 79 5.09 -1.42 1.99
C PRO A 79 5.06 -1.32 3.53
N GLY A 80 4.86 -2.44 4.23
CA GLY A 80 4.93 -2.49 5.70
C GLY A 80 3.60 -2.59 6.46
N SER A 81 2.48 -2.96 5.82
CA SER A 81 1.19 -3.19 6.52
C SER A 81 1.13 -4.48 7.35
N GLY A 82 2.27 -5.07 7.70
CA GLY A 82 2.37 -6.30 8.49
C GLY A 82 2.86 -6.01 9.91
N ARG A 83 2.47 -6.85 10.88
CA ARG A 83 3.07 -6.85 12.21
C ARG A 83 4.56 -7.11 12.04
N ARG A 84 5.42 -6.21 12.56
CA ARG A 84 6.85 -6.47 12.62
C ARG A 84 7.10 -7.80 13.34
N PRO A 85 8.03 -8.65 12.87
CA PRO A 85 8.34 -9.90 13.56
C PRO A 85 8.69 -9.59 15.02
N ALA A 86 8.10 -10.33 15.95
CA ALA A 86 8.33 -10.16 17.39
C ALA A 86 9.70 -10.74 17.84
N PHE A 87 10.39 -11.44 16.94
CA PHE A 87 11.63 -12.14 17.22
C PHE A 87 12.78 -11.51 16.45
N PHE A 88 13.71 -10.91 17.18
CA PHE A 88 15.02 -10.49 16.70
C PHE A 88 16.05 -11.38 17.42
N PRO A 89 16.65 -12.41 16.78
CA PRO A 89 17.71 -13.17 17.41
C PRO A 89 18.92 -12.25 17.59
N SER A 90 19.21 -11.86 18.84
CA SER A 90 20.50 -11.28 19.19
C SER A 90 21.55 -12.37 19.06
N GLU A 91 22.59 -12.16 18.24
CA GLU A 91 23.71 -13.10 18.07
C GLU A 91 24.28 -13.51 19.44
N GLN A 92 23.97 -14.74 19.88
CA GLN A 92 24.59 -15.30 21.06
C GLN A 92 26.05 -15.62 20.74
N ARG A 93 26.93 -14.82 21.33
CA ARG A 93 28.37 -15.04 21.52
C ARG A 93 28.76 -16.52 21.41
N ARG A 94 29.52 -16.82 20.36
CA ARG A 94 30.25 -18.07 20.13
C ARG A 94 31.15 -18.37 21.33
N GLY A 95 30.64 -19.16 22.29
CA GLY A 95 31.38 -19.59 23.47
C GLY A 95 32.55 -20.49 23.06
N LYS A 96 33.77 -20.04 23.31
CA LYS A 96 34.99 -20.85 23.15
C LYS A 96 34.95 -21.97 24.20
N ALA A 97 34.74 -23.21 23.77
CA ALA A 97 35.01 -24.37 24.61
C ALA A 97 36.54 -24.57 24.64
N GLN A 98 37.16 -24.18 25.76
CA GLN A 98 38.55 -24.50 26.05
C GLN A 98 38.68 -26.01 26.26
N ALA A 99 39.61 -26.62 25.53
CA ALA A 99 40.02 -27.99 25.70
C ALA A 99 40.48 -28.21 27.14
N ARG A 100 39.82 -29.13 27.86
CA ARG A 100 40.35 -29.68 29.10
C ARG A 100 41.24 -30.85 28.74
N THR A 101 42.54 -30.64 28.90
CA THR A 101 43.56 -31.68 29.06
C THR A 101 43.12 -32.67 30.12
N THR A 102 42.96 -33.94 29.76
CA THR A 102 42.98 -35.05 30.72
C THR A 102 44.41 -35.54 30.84
N ASP A 103 45.10 -35.03 31.86
CA ASP A 103 46.19 -35.71 32.53
C ASP A 103 45.58 -36.54 33.67
N ARG A 104 45.69 -37.87 33.59
CA ARG A 104 45.87 -38.68 34.80
C ARG A 104 46.41 -40.07 34.48
N SER A 105 47.69 -40.19 34.79
CA SER A 105 48.42 -41.40 35.14
C SER A 105 47.83 -42.10 36.38
N THR A 106 48.25 -43.36 36.57
CA THR A 106 48.22 -44.20 37.79
C THR A 106 47.02 -45.16 37.95
N CYS A 107 47.20 -46.43 37.56
CA CYS A 107 47.64 -47.57 38.39
C CYS A 107 48.05 -48.74 37.49
#